data_AF-A0A0A1P046-F1
#
_entry.id   AF-A0A0A1P046-F1
#
_cell.length_a   1.000
_cell.length_b   1.000
_cell.length_c   1.000
_cell.angle_alpha   90.00
_cell.angle_beta   90.00
_cell.angle_gamma   90.00
#
_symmetry.space_group_name_H-M   'P 1'
#
loop_
_entity.id
_entity.type
_entity.pdbx_description
1 polymer ?
#
loop_
_entity_poly.entity_id
_entity_poly.type
_entity_poly.pdbx_seq_one_letter_code
_entity_poly.pdbx_strand_id
1 'polypeptide(L)'
;MRSCEHQQCAPKHLAQEIRSCILSQLKYYKKPNYPLLVCLLDLVKNNSLDDTGWLIGLGCTLWYENSIYIVRKAMELCLRAQEKIDKAEPTLFTNVIQYISNCQQYITAQDITRFRSYEYTEFFYTEVNQVITCDRECFRLLVQIVLSLLFKLSSGEMIMQLADKVQEIYHLSSSEFLPVLFDICCTNDDSTTQLLNTVLLFFQEHPSSAQVIFESINVNPHTLFIFFIHRCGNSHDILVDLLLENDSGFLSYFYHYVVYIQKDITAFKLALTDETDINTIQTILANTTRVLEGGGFPYNTKPLIKRLNRLEEQLLH
;
A
#
# COMPACT_ATOMS: atom_id res chain seq x y z
N MET A 1 5.43 52.11 16.33
CA MET A 1 6.61 51.39 16.88
C MET A 1 6.26 51.03 18.32
N ARG A 2 6.18 49.79 18.79
CA ARG A 2 6.53 48.43 18.32
C ARG A 2 5.40 47.51 18.79
N SER A 3 4.90 46.62 17.94
CA SER A 3 3.96 45.56 18.34
C SER A 3 4.56 44.20 18.03
N CYS A 4 4.92 43.48 19.10
CA CYS A 4 5.07 42.04 19.27
C CYS A 4 5.31 41.16 18.02
N GLU A 5 6.57 40.84 17.77
CA GLU A 5 7.03 39.73 16.92
C GLU A 5 7.46 38.50 17.77
N HIS A 6 6.64 38.04 18.73
CA HIS A 6 7.05 36.97 19.66
C HIS A 6 6.15 35.73 19.74
N GLN A 7 5.22 35.53 18.80
CA GLN A 7 4.31 34.36 18.85
C GLN A 7 4.58 33.25 17.82
N GLN A 8 5.69 33.26 17.07
CA GLN A 8 6.00 32.21 16.08
C GLN A 8 7.21 31.31 16.42
N CYS A 9 7.95 31.55 17.51
CA CYS A 9 9.16 30.76 17.83
C CYS A 9 8.96 29.60 18.84
N ALA A 10 7.97 29.66 19.73
CA ALA A 10 7.81 28.67 20.81
C ALA A 10 7.52 27.23 20.33
N PRO A 11 6.69 26.98 19.29
CA PRO A 11 6.38 25.62 18.86
C PRO A 11 7.58 24.91 18.20
N LYS A 12 8.40 25.67 17.46
CA LYS A 12 9.59 25.13 16.78
C LYS A 12 10.71 24.79 17.77
N HIS A 13 10.87 25.59 18.81
CA HIS A 13 11.85 25.33 19.87
C HIS A 13 11.49 24.07 20.65
N LEU A 14 10.21 23.92 21.04
CA LEU A 14 9.72 22.74 21.74
C LEU A 14 9.89 21.46 20.88
N ALA A 15 9.60 21.53 19.58
CA ALA A 15 9.82 20.41 18.67
C ALA A 15 11.30 20.00 18.57
N GLN A 16 12.22 20.97 18.57
CA GLN A 16 13.66 20.72 18.58
C GLN A 16 14.14 20.09 19.91
N GLU A 17 13.61 20.55 21.04
CA GLU A 17 13.91 19.97 22.36
C GLU A 17 13.40 18.53 22.48
N ILE A 18 12.18 18.26 22.01
CA ILE A 18 11.59 16.91 21.98
C ILE A 18 12.43 15.99 21.08
N ARG A 19 12.82 16.45 19.88
CA ARG A 19 13.72 15.72 18.98
C ARG A 19 15.04 15.39 19.67
N SER A 20 15.68 16.37 20.31
CA SER A 20 16.97 16.19 21.00
C SER A 20 16.85 15.17 22.14
N CYS A 21 15.78 15.24 22.93
CA CYS A 21 15.48 14.29 24.00
C CYS A 21 15.33 12.87 23.47
N ILE A 22 14.51 12.64 22.44
CA ILE A 22 14.29 11.33 21.81
C ILE A 22 15.61 10.75 21.28
N LEU A 23 16.41 11.55 20.56
CA LEU A 23 17.70 11.11 20.04
C LEU A 23 18.72 10.82 21.16
N SER A 24 18.67 11.58 22.27
CA SER A 24 19.50 11.30 23.44
C SER A 24 19.14 9.96 24.08
N GLN A 25 17.85 9.63 24.18
CA GLN A 25 17.40 8.36 24.74
C GLN A 25 17.89 7.17 23.91
N LEU A 26 17.91 7.29 22.59
CA LEU A 26 18.47 6.27 21.71
C LEU A 26 19.97 6.02 21.91
N LYS A 27 20.74 6.99 22.41
CA LYS A 27 22.14 6.77 22.78
C LYS A 27 22.29 5.91 24.03
N TYR A 28 21.31 5.99 24.94
CA TYR A 28 21.32 5.22 26.20
C TYR A 28 20.69 3.84 26.04
N TYR A 29 19.63 3.72 25.23
CA TYR A 29 18.94 2.45 24.98
C TYR A 29 19.47 1.79 23.72
N LYS A 30 20.12 0.63 23.86
CA LYS A 30 20.57 -0.19 22.72
C LYS A 30 19.41 -0.65 21.81
N LYS A 31 18.18 -0.69 22.34
CA LYS A 31 16.95 -1.00 21.61
C LYS A 31 15.81 -0.09 22.09
N PRO A 32 15.07 0.59 21.20
CA PRO A 32 13.95 1.44 21.60
C PRO A 32 12.78 0.58 22.11
N ASN A 33 12.14 1.05 23.17
CA ASN A 33 10.87 0.48 23.61
C ASN A 33 9.71 0.98 22.72
N TYR A 34 8.52 0.39 22.90
CA TYR A 34 7.35 0.74 22.09
C TYR A 34 7.00 2.24 22.10
N PRO A 35 6.93 2.94 23.26
CA PRO A 35 6.69 4.38 23.27
C PRO A 35 7.73 5.18 22.48
N LEU A 36 9.01 4.85 22.60
CA LEU A 36 10.07 5.53 21.86
C LEU A 36 9.94 5.32 20.35
N LEU A 37 9.56 4.12 19.90
CA LEU A 37 9.26 3.84 18.49
C LEU A 37 8.10 4.68 17.97
N VAL A 38 7.02 4.82 18.74
CA VAL A 38 5.89 5.69 18.38
C VAL A 38 6.34 7.14 18.24
N CYS A 39 7.15 7.65 19.18
CA CYS A 39 7.69 8.99 19.07
C CYS A 39 8.57 9.18 17.82
N LEU A 40 9.40 8.19 17.47
CA LEU A 40 10.21 8.23 16.24
C LEU A 40 9.33 8.26 14.98
N LEU A 41 8.27 7.44 14.95
CA LEU A 41 7.30 7.46 13.87
C LEU A 41 6.65 8.83 13.71
N ASP A 42 6.25 9.47 14.81
CA ASP A 42 5.66 10.80 14.77
C ASP A 42 6.66 11.86 14.27
N LEU A 43 7.94 11.77 14.65
CA LEU A 43 8.98 12.65 14.11
C LEU A 43 9.18 12.46 12.60
N VAL A 44 9.13 11.21 12.12
CA VAL A 44 9.17 10.92 10.68
C VAL A 44 7.91 11.47 10.01
N LYS A 45 6.70 11.21 10.50
CA LYS A 45 5.45 11.72 9.90
C LYS A 45 5.44 13.25 9.79
N ASN A 46 5.98 13.95 10.77
CA ASN A 46 6.00 15.42 10.83
C ASN A 46 7.20 16.07 10.13
N ASN A 47 7.95 15.35 9.29
CA ASN A 47 9.15 15.90 8.61
C ASN A 47 10.15 16.58 9.55
N SER A 48 10.26 16.07 10.78
CA SER A 48 11.06 16.69 11.84
C SER A 48 12.51 16.17 11.89
N LEU A 49 12.86 15.24 10.99
CA LEU A 49 14.19 14.63 10.87
C LEU A 49 14.77 14.90 9.49
N ASP A 50 16.02 15.38 9.47
CA ASP A 50 16.74 15.74 8.25
C ASP A 50 17.35 14.51 7.54
N ASP A 51 17.74 13.50 8.32
CA ASP A 51 18.22 12.20 7.83
C ASP A 51 17.45 11.07 8.51
N THR A 52 16.89 10.18 7.70
CA THR A 52 16.09 9.03 8.13
C THR A 52 16.71 7.69 7.75
N GLY A 53 17.85 7.66 7.04
CA GLY A 53 18.48 6.41 6.61
C GLY A 53 18.90 5.51 7.77
N TRP A 54 19.44 6.09 8.84
CA TRP A 54 19.81 5.32 10.04
C TRP A 54 18.61 4.69 10.76
N LEU A 55 17.40 5.24 10.62
CA LEU A 55 16.18 4.68 11.21
C LEU A 55 15.79 3.36 10.55
N ILE A 56 16.10 3.18 9.27
CA ILE A 56 15.88 1.92 8.56
C ILE A 56 16.74 0.83 9.18
N GLY A 57 18.04 1.09 9.37
CA GLY A 57 18.94 0.16 10.04
C GLY A 57 18.45 -0.23 11.43
N LEU A 58 18.01 0.77 12.22
CA LEU A 58 17.42 0.53 13.54
C LEU A 58 16.14 -0.33 13.44
N GLY A 59 15.19 0.05 12.59
CA GLY A 59 13.91 -0.62 12.43
C GLY A 59 14.07 -2.07 12.01
N CYS A 60 14.94 -2.36 11.04
CA CYS A 60 15.22 -3.72 10.58
C CYS A 60 15.70 -4.65 11.72
N THR A 61 16.49 -4.15 12.68
CA THR A 61 16.94 -4.98 13.83
C THR A 61 15.80 -5.41 14.75
N LEU A 62 14.63 -4.76 14.65
CA LEU A 62 13.48 -4.98 15.52
C LEU A 62 12.39 -5.85 14.87
N TRP A 63 12.58 -6.27 13.61
CA TRP A 63 11.60 -7.11 12.90
C TRP A 63 11.47 -8.54 13.46
N TYR A 64 12.41 -8.93 14.33
CA TYR A 64 12.47 -10.25 14.97
C TYR A 64 12.29 -10.17 16.49
N GLU A 65 11.71 -9.08 17.00
CA GLU A 65 11.37 -8.97 18.41
C GLU A 65 10.14 -9.81 18.75
N ASN A 66 10.08 -10.33 19.98
CA ASN A 66 8.96 -11.18 20.44
C ASN A 66 7.62 -10.41 20.55
N SER A 67 7.67 -9.08 20.59
CA SER A 67 6.48 -8.24 20.69
C SER A 67 6.02 -7.82 19.31
N ILE A 68 4.87 -8.34 18.88
CA ILE A 68 4.25 -7.98 17.59
C ILE A 68 4.05 -6.47 17.43
N TYR A 69 3.75 -5.76 18.52
CA TYR A 69 3.57 -4.32 18.49
C TYR A 69 4.86 -3.57 18.14
N ILE A 70 6.01 -4.09 18.60
CA ILE A 70 7.32 -3.57 18.24
C ILE A 70 7.61 -3.87 16.77
N VAL A 71 7.37 -5.11 16.33
CA VAL A 71 7.60 -5.53 14.92
C VAL A 71 6.80 -4.66 13.95
N ARG A 72 5.48 -4.54 14.15
CA ARG A 72 4.59 -3.72 13.31
C ARG A 72 5.07 -2.27 13.23
N LYS A 73 5.41 -1.65 14.37
CA LYS A 73 5.88 -0.25 14.40
C LYS A 73 7.27 -0.07 13.79
N ALA A 74 8.14 -1.06 13.91
CA ALA A 74 9.45 -1.05 13.28
C ALA A 74 9.36 -1.17 11.75
N MET A 75 8.46 -2.02 11.23
CA MET A 75 8.18 -2.11 9.80
C MET A 75 7.55 -0.81 9.28
N GLU A 76 6.57 -0.25 10.00
CA GLU A 76 6.00 1.08 9.67
C GLU A 76 7.10 2.15 9.64
N LEU A 77 8.04 2.12 10.59
CA LEU A 77 9.13 3.09 10.65
C LEU A 77 10.04 2.97 9.43
N CYS A 78 10.43 1.75 9.04
CA CYS A 78 11.22 1.51 7.84
C CYS A 78 10.50 2.00 6.58
N LEU A 79 9.19 1.72 6.45
CA LEU A 79 8.38 2.19 5.33
C LEU A 79 8.38 3.72 5.23
N ARG A 80 8.02 4.41 6.31
CA ARG A 80 7.93 5.88 6.33
C ARG A 80 9.28 6.56 6.15
N ALA A 81 10.37 5.94 6.63
CA ALA A 81 11.72 6.43 6.37
C ALA A 81 12.08 6.24 4.90
N GLN A 82 11.85 5.05 4.33
CA GLN A 82 12.12 4.76 2.92
C GLN A 82 11.36 5.69 1.98
N GLU A 83 10.10 6.03 2.28
CA GLU A 83 9.29 6.98 1.50
C GLU A 83 9.97 8.36 1.32
N LYS A 84 10.81 8.78 2.27
CA LYS A 84 11.52 10.06 2.23
C LYS A 84 12.89 10.03 1.56
N ILE A 85 13.43 8.84 1.32
CA ILE A 85 14.74 8.66 0.69
C ILE A 85 14.52 8.47 -0.80
N ASP A 86 15.16 9.26 -1.66
CA ASP A 86 14.91 9.20 -3.11
C ASP A 86 15.27 7.86 -3.76
N LYS A 87 16.20 7.12 -3.16
CA LYS A 87 16.70 5.82 -3.66
C LYS A 87 16.35 4.69 -2.70
N ALA A 88 16.30 3.47 -3.23
CA ALA A 88 16.15 2.28 -2.42
C ALA A 88 17.32 2.17 -1.44
N GLU A 89 17.02 2.10 -0.13
CA GLU A 89 18.07 1.94 0.87
C GLU A 89 18.56 0.47 0.88
N PRO A 90 19.87 0.21 0.71
CA PRO A 90 20.39 -1.15 0.57
C PRO A 90 20.18 -2.07 1.77
N THR A 91 20.21 -1.52 2.99
CA THR A 91 19.95 -2.25 4.24
C THR A 91 18.51 -2.74 4.26
N LEU A 92 17.54 -1.90 3.87
CA LEU A 92 16.13 -2.28 3.78
C LEU A 92 15.92 -3.38 2.76
N PHE A 93 16.48 -3.21 1.55
CA PHE A 93 16.41 -4.22 0.50
C PHE A 93 16.88 -5.59 1.00
N THR A 94 18.08 -5.64 1.60
CA THR A 94 18.68 -6.88 2.11
C THR A 94 17.82 -7.53 3.21
N ASN A 95 17.29 -6.71 4.12
CA ASN A 95 16.43 -7.20 5.21
C ASN A 95 15.07 -7.67 4.71
N VAL A 96 14.49 -7.05 3.68
CA VAL A 96 13.27 -7.52 3.02
C VAL A 96 13.49 -8.90 2.42
N ILE A 97 14.56 -9.10 1.63
CA ILE A 97 14.87 -10.42 1.06
C ILE A 97 15.03 -11.49 2.16
N GLN A 98 15.74 -11.16 3.24
CA GLN A 98 15.94 -12.08 4.36
C GLN A 98 14.63 -12.37 5.11
N TYR A 99 13.81 -11.35 5.34
CA TYR A 99 12.55 -11.49 6.07
C TYR A 99 11.56 -12.35 5.26
N ILE A 100 11.47 -12.14 3.95
CA ILE A 100 10.68 -12.98 3.04
C ILE A 100 11.15 -14.45 3.13
N SER A 101 12.46 -14.68 3.09
CA SER A 101 13.03 -16.03 3.18
C SER A 101 12.70 -16.70 4.52
N ASN A 102 12.70 -15.92 5.61
CA ASN A 102 12.30 -16.41 6.93
C ASN A 102 10.80 -16.68 7.01
N CYS A 103 9.95 -15.81 6.44
CA CYS A 103 8.52 -16.07 6.30
C CYS A 103 8.29 -17.40 5.57
N GLN A 104 8.96 -17.60 4.45
CA GLN A 104 8.89 -18.85 3.69
C GLN A 104 9.33 -20.07 4.53
N GLN A 105 10.38 -19.95 5.33
CA GLN A 105 10.86 -21.08 6.12
C GLN A 105 9.93 -21.44 7.30
N TYR A 106 9.30 -20.45 7.93
CA TYR A 106 8.70 -20.62 9.25
C TYR A 106 7.18 -20.45 9.31
N ILE A 107 6.55 -19.88 8.26
CA ILE A 107 5.10 -19.65 8.21
C ILE A 107 4.42 -20.81 7.50
N THR A 108 3.37 -21.35 8.11
CA THR A 108 2.61 -22.48 7.57
C THR A 108 1.41 -22.02 6.75
N ALA A 109 0.87 -22.90 5.91
CA ALA A 109 -0.38 -22.62 5.19
C ALA A 109 -1.55 -22.28 6.15
N GLN A 110 -1.58 -22.89 7.34
CA GLN A 110 -2.60 -22.61 8.35
C GLN A 110 -2.49 -21.18 8.89
N ASP A 111 -1.27 -20.66 9.06
CA ASP A 111 -1.05 -19.27 9.44
C ASP A 111 -1.56 -18.31 8.37
N ILE A 112 -1.30 -18.60 7.09
CA ILE A 112 -1.81 -17.82 5.96
C ILE A 112 -3.35 -17.85 5.94
N THR A 113 -3.98 -19.01 6.08
CA THR A 113 -5.44 -19.11 6.18
C THR A 113 -5.99 -18.28 7.35
N ARG A 114 -5.32 -18.30 8.51
CA ARG A 114 -5.70 -17.48 9.67
C ARG A 114 -5.60 -15.98 9.35
N PHE A 115 -4.53 -15.53 8.69
CA PHE A 115 -4.36 -14.13 8.33
C PHE A 115 -5.40 -13.64 7.33
N ARG A 116 -5.90 -14.52 6.45
CA ARG A 116 -6.97 -14.22 5.48
C ARG A 116 -8.38 -14.19 6.08
N SER A 117 -8.55 -14.68 7.31
CA SER A 117 -9.88 -14.77 7.91
C SER A 117 -10.50 -13.38 8.04
N TYR A 118 -11.78 -13.26 7.63
CA TYR A 118 -12.57 -12.05 7.87
C TYR A 118 -12.79 -11.79 9.39
N GLU A 119 -12.64 -12.82 10.22
CA GLU A 119 -12.71 -12.74 11.68
C GLU A 119 -11.37 -12.33 12.31
N TYR A 120 -10.30 -12.22 11.52
CA TYR A 120 -9.00 -11.83 12.04
C TYR A 120 -9.04 -10.40 12.56
N THR A 121 -8.66 -10.24 13.84
CA THR A 121 -8.53 -8.94 14.48
C THR A 121 -7.09 -8.69 14.88
N GLU A 122 -6.59 -7.49 14.63
CA GLU A 122 -5.22 -7.10 14.96
C GLU A 122 -5.00 -6.85 16.45
N PHE A 123 -6.08 -6.88 17.25
CA PHE A 123 -6.04 -6.69 18.71
C PHE A 123 -5.51 -7.94 19.43
N PHE A 124 -5.77 -9.12 18.90
CA PHE A 124 -5.38 -10.39 19.51
C PHE A 124 -4.31 -11.09 18.68
N TYR A 125 -3.07 -10.94 19.12
CA TYR A 125 -1.97 -11.66 18.51
C TYR A 125 -1.97 -13.13 18.91
N THR A 126 -1.90 -14.00 17.92
CA THR A 126 -1.65 -15.43 18.12
C THR A 126 -0.27 -15.74 17.57
N GLU A 127 0.60 -16.31 18.41
CA GLU A 127 1.96 -16.67 18.03
C GLU A 127 1.97 -17.59 16.80
N VAL A 128 2.92 -17.34 15.90
CA VAL A 128 3.18 -18.21 14.74
C VAL A 128 4.17 -19.29 15.18
N ASN A 129 5.34 -18.88 15.65
CA ASN A 129 6.37 -19.72 16.25
C ASN A 129 7.37 -18.86 17.05
N GLN A 130 8.35 -19.53 17.67
CA GLN A 130 9.37 -18.90 18.52
C GLN A 130 10.47 -18.15 17.74
N VAL A 131 10.53 -18.26 16.41
CA VAL A 131 11.60 -17.70 15.57
C VAL A 131 11.17 -16.40 14.90
N ILE A 132 9.92 -16.32 14.42
CA ILE A 132 9.37 -15.14 13.75
C ILE A 132 8.05 -14.70 14.38
N THR A 133 8.01 -13.44 14.77
CA THR A 133 6.79 -12.76 15.23
C THR A 133 6.22 -11.98 14.05
N CYS A 134 5.11 -12.45 13.48
CA CYS A 134 4.46 -11.80 12.34
C CYS A 134 2.95 -12.06 12.33
N ASP A 135 2.22 -11.22 11.61
CA ASP A 135 0.80 -11.38 11.34
C ASP A 135 0.34 -10.65 10.06
N ARG A 136 -0.97 -10.61 9.81
CA ARG A 136 -1.57 -9.92 8.66
C ARG A 136 -1.04 -8.49 8.44
N GLU A 137 -0.89 -7.72 9.51
CA GLU A 137 -0.41 -6.33 9.43
C GLU A 137 1.07 -6.27 9.05
N CYS A 138 1.89 -7.20 9.54
CA CYS A 138 3.27 -7.34 9.08
C CYS A 138 3.35 -7.64 7.58
N PHE A 139 2.50 -8.53 7.05
CA PHE A 139 2.46 -8.81 5.61
C PHE A 139 2.01 -7.61 4.79
N ARG A 140 0.99 -6.89 5.26
CA ARG A 140 0.52 -5.64 4.62
C ARG A 140 1.65 -4.62 4.55
N LEU A 141 2.35 -4.38 5.65
CA LEU A 141 3.49 -3.46 5.70
C LEU A 141 4.64 -3.96 4.82
N LEU A 142 4.92 -5.26 4.78
CA LEU A 142 5.94 -5.84 3.91
C LEU A 142 5.63 -5.59 2.44
N VAL A 143 4.39 -5.78 1.99
CA VAL A 143 3.96 -5.47 0.62
C VAL A 143 4.17 -3.99 0.31
N GLN A 144 3.81 -3.09 1.23
CA GLN A 144 4.02 -1.65 1.04
C GLN A 144 5.51 -1.29 0.95
N ILE A 145 6.36 -1.92 1.77
CA ILE A 145 7.81 -1.73 1.72
C ILE A 145 8.37 -2.24 0.39
N VAL A 146 7.95 -3.42 -0.07
CA VAL A 146 8.35 -3.98 -1.37
C VAL A 146 8.01 -3.02 -2.50
N LEU A 147 6.76 -2.53 -2.55
CA LEU A 147 6.33 -1.58 -3.58
C LEU A 147 7.16 -0.28 -3.50
N SER A 148 7.37 0.26 -2.30
CA SER A 148 8.19 1.46 -2.08
C SER A 148 9.64 1.29 -2.55
N LEU A 149 10.24 0.12 -2.33
CA LEU A 149 11.56 -0.22 -2.85
C LEU A 149 11.55 -0.28 -4.38
N LEU A 150 10.57 -0.95 -4.97
CA LEU A 150 10.47 -1.10 -6.43
C LEU A 150 10.44 0.26 -7.16
N PHE A 151 9.71 1.25 -6.64
CA PHE A 151 9.70 2.62 -7.19
C PHE A 151 11.07 3.30 -7.18
N LYS A 152 11.98 2.86 -6.31
CA LYS A 152 13.24 3.55 -6.01
C LYS A 152 14.47 2.73 -6.40
N LEU A 153 14.28 1.52 -6.93
CA LEU A 153 15.32 0.69 -7.49
C LEU A 153 15.62 1.11 -8.93
N SER A 154 16.90 1.32 -9.22
CA SER A 154 17.39 1.63 -10.57
C SER A 154 18.07 0.45 -11.27
N SER A 155 18.33 -0.64 -10.55
CA SER A 155 19.02 -1.84 -11.07
C SER A 155 18.02 -2.91 -11.46
N GLY A 156 18.04 -3.33 -12.73
CA GLY A 156 17.20 -4.42 -13.24
C GLY A 156 17.42 -5.74 -12.51
N GLU A 157 18.66 -6.04 -12.10
CA GLU A 157 18.99 -7.25 -11.33
C GLU A 157 18.34 -7.27 -9.95
N MET A 158 18.37 -6.14 -9.23
CA MET A 158 17.73 -6.02 -7.92
C MET A 158 16.20 -6.08 -8.04
N ILE A 159 15.65 -5.52 -9.11
CA ILE A 159 14.22 -5.61 -9.43
C ILE A 159 13.82 -7.08 -9.64
N MET A 160 14.56 -7.82 -10.46
CA MET A 160 14.33 -9.25 -10.69
C MET A 160 14.41 -10.05 -9.39
N GLN A 161 15.47 -9.83 -8.61
CA GLN A 161 15.67 -10.52 -7.34
C GLN A 161 14.49 -10.28 -6.37
N LEU A 162 13.99 -9.04 -6.29
CA LEU A 162 12.85 -8.73 -5.44
C LEU A 162 11.55 -9.33 -5.99
N ALA A 163 11.34 -9.30 -7.32
CA ALA A 163 10.18 -9.90 -7.97
C ALA A 163 10.11 -11.42 -7.70
N ASP A 164 11.22 -12.13 -7.90
CA ASP A 164 11.33 -13.57 -7.63
C ASP A 164 11.00 -13.88 -6.16
N LYS A 165 11.51 -13.04 -5.24
CA LYS A 165 11.29 -13.20 -3.81
C LYS A 165 9.85 -12.93 -3.38
N VAL A 166 9.16 -11.96 -3.98
CA VAL A 166 7.76 -11.67 -3.64
C VAL A 166 6.84 -12.86 -3.87
N GLN A 167 7.14 -13.71 -4.86
CA GLN A 167 6.40 -14.95 -5.08
C GLN A 167 6.55 -15.94 -3.92
N GLU A 168 7.71 -15.96 -3.28
CA GLU A 168 8.00 -16.84 -2.15
C GLU A 168 7.25 -16.46 -0.88
N ILE A 169 6.81 -15.20 -0.74
CA ILE A 169 6.14 -14.66 0.47
C ILE A 169 4.96 -15.54 0.91
N TYR A 170 4.26 -16.14 -0.05
CA TYR A 170 3.00 -16.80 0.22
C TYR A 170 3.02 -18.33 0.07
N HIS A 171 4.09 -18.93 -0.48
CA HIS A 171 4.08 -20.36 -0.91
C HIS A 171 2.93 -20.72 -1.85
N LEU A 172 2.42 -19.75 -2.60
CA LEU A 172 1.18 -19.92 -3.37
C LEU A 172 1.47 -20.25 -4.82
N SER A 173 0.55 -21.02 -5.41
CA SER A 173 0.40 -21.05 -6.85
C SER A 173 0.12 -19.63 -7.38
N SER A 174 0.56 -19.31 -8.60
CA SER A 174 0.32 -17.98 -9.20
C SER A 174 -1.15 -17.57 -9.21
N SER A 175 -2.08 -18.53 -9.26
CA SER A 175 -3.53 -18.30 -9.18
C SER A 175 -4.04 -17.86 -7.81
N GLU A 176 -3.33 -18.17 -6.73
CA GLU A 176 -3.76 -17.82 -5.37
C GLU A 176 -3.16 -16.51 -4.87
N PHE A 177 -2.15 -15.97 -5.58
CA PHE A 177 -1.47 -14.75 -5.17
C PHE A 177 -2.41 -13.55 -5.07
N LEU A 178 -3.20 -13.27 -6.11
CA LEU A 178 -4.10 -12.11 -6.16
C LEU A 178 -5.18 -12.15 -5.04
N PRO A 179 -5.90 -13.28 -4.83
CA PRO A 179 -6.80 -13.41 -3.68
C PRO A 179 -6.12 -13.14 -2.34
N VAL A 180 -4.91 -13.67 -2.12
CA VAL A 180 -4.21 -13.49 -0.85
C VAL A 180 -3.69 -12.07 -0.66
N LEU A 181 -3.14 -11.46 -1.71
CA LEU A 181 -2.76 -10.05 -1.72
C LEU A 181 -3.96 -9.18 -1.33
N PHE A 182 -5.13 -9.45 -1.92
CA PHE A 182 -6.34 -8.69 -1.65
C PHE A 182 -6.86 -8.92 -0.23
N ASP A 183 -6.99 -10.17 0.22
CA ASP A 183 -7.50 -10.51 1.56
C ASP A 183 -6.61 -9.94 2.68
N ILE A 184 -5.31 -9.78 2.44
CA ILE A 184 -4.36 -9.23 3.42
C ILE A 184 -4.27 -7.71 3.35
N CYS A 185 -4.24 -7.12 2.15
CA CYS A 185 -3.97 -5.70 1.98
C CYS A 185 -5.23 -4.82 1.90
N CYS A 186 -6.37 -5.38 1.53
CA CYS A 186 -7.62 -4.64 1.31
C CYS A 186 -8.59 -4.83 2.50
N THR A 187 -8.12 -4.54 3.72
CA THR A 187 -8.92 -4.70 4.96
C THR A 187 -9.91 -3.57 5.19
N ASN A 188 -9.70 -2.42 4.54
CA ASN A 188 -10.57 -1.25 4.56
C ASN A 188 -10.42 -0.44 3.25
N ASP A 189 -11.27 0.55 3.08
CA ASP A 189 -11.38 1.36 1.86
C ASP A 189 -10.09 2.15 1.55
N ASP A 190 -9.45 2.72 2.57
CA ASP A 190 -8.18 3.44 2.45
C ASP A 190 -7.06 2.52 1.94
N SER A 191 -6.91 1.34 2.55
CA SER A 191 -5.85 0.38 2.19
C SER A 191 -6.07 -0.20 0.80
N THR A 192 -7.34 -0.46 0.45
CA THR A 192 -7.75 -0.90 -0.89
C THR A 192 -7.40 0.16 -1.93
N THR A 193 -7.80 1.41 -1.69
CA THR A 193 -7.50 2.53 -2.57
C THR A 193 -6.00 2.75 -2.71
N GLN A 194 -5.24 2.66 -1.61
CA GLN A 194 -3.79 2.78 -1.62
C GLN A 194 -3.16 1.71 -2.52
N LEU A 195 -3.52 0.43 -2.37
CA LEU A 195 -2.97 -0.64 -3.19
C LEU A 195 -3.28 -0.44 -4.68
N LEU A 196 -4.55 -0.17 -4.99
CA LEU A 196 -5.02 0.10 -6.36
C LEU A 196 -4.24 1.25 -7.01
N ASN A 197 -4.06 2.35 -6.26
CA ASN A 197 -3.35 3.52 -6.74
C ASN A 197 -1.84 3.28 -6.89
N THR A 198 -1.21 2.59 -5.94
CA THR A 198 0.23 2.29 -6.01
C THR A 198 0.57 1.42 -7.21
N VAL A 199 -0.23 0.39 -7.50
CA VAL A 199 -0.03 -0.46 -8.69
C VAL A 199 -0.25 0.35 -9.97
N LEU A 200 -1.29 1.18 -10.03
CA LEU A 200 -1.54 2.04 -11.19
C LEU A 200 -0.38 3.00 -11.47
N LEU A 201 0.10 3.71 -10.45
CA LEU A 201 1.21 4.65 -10.57
C LEU A 201 2.48 3.94 -11.04
N PHE A 202 2.75 2.73 -10.55
CA PHE A 202 3.94 1.99 -10.96
C PHE A 202 3.93 1.64 -12.45
N PHE A 203 2.77 1.24 -12.98
CA PHE A 203 2.59 0.99 -14.42
C PHE A 203 2.67 2.26 -15.27
N GLN A 204 2.34 3.42 -14.71
CA GLN A 204 2.42 4.71 -15.40
C GLN A 204 3.84 5.28 -15.43
N GLU A 205 4.57 5.17 -14.33
CA GLU A 205 5.89 5.77 -14.15
C GLU A 205 7.04 4.84 -14.58
N HIS A 206 6.85 3.52 -14.42
CA HIS A 206 7.88 2.51 -14.66
C HIS A 206 7.38 1.33 -15.52
N PRO A 207 6.83 1.55 -16.73
CA PRO A 207 6.13 0.52 -17.49
C PRO A 207 6.96 -0.74 -17.78
N SER A 208 8.25 -0.59 -18.10
CA SER A 208 9.14 -1.75 -18.38
C SER A 208 9.40 -2.59 -17.13
N SER A 209 9.67 -1.95 -15.99
CA SER A 209 9.87 -2.65 -14.71
C SER A 209 8.57 -3.27 -14.22
N ALA A 210 7.46 -2.54 -14.36
CA ALA A 210 6.12 -3.00 -14.03
C ALA A 210 5.84 -4.31 -14.73
N GLN A 211 5.98 -4.36 -16.05
CA GLN A 211 5.75 -5.56 -16.83
C GLN A 211 6.53 -6.77 -16.27
N VAL A 212 7.83 -6.63 -16.04
CA VAL A 212 8.67 -7.72 -15.52
C VAL A 212 8.22 -8.24 -14.15
N ILE A 213 7.97 -7.35 -13.20
CA ILE A 213 7.63 -7.74 -11.82
C ILE A 213 6.25 -8.37 -11.76
N PHE A 214 5.29 -7.69 -12.40
CA PHE A 214 3.88 -7.93 -12.22
C PHE A 214 3.32 -9.02 -13.14
N GLU A 215 3.97 -9.29 -14.29
CA GLU A 215 3.66 -10.47 -15.11
C GLU A 215 3.84 -11.77 -14.32
N SER A 216 4.91 -11.84 -13.53
CA SER A 216 5.29 -13.04 -12.79
C SER A 216 4.24 -13.47 -11.75
N ILE A 217 3.53 -12.48 -11.17
CA ILE A 217 2.47 -12.66 -10.16
C ILE A 217 1.06 -12.45 -10.74
N ASN A 218 0.95 -12.23 -12.06
CA ASN A 218 -0.30 -11.99 -12.77
C ASN A 218 -1.18 -10.88 -12.14
N VAL A 219 -0.56 -9.79 -11.70
CA VAL A 219 -1.26 -8.62 -11.13
C VAL A 219 -0.97 -7.41 -11.99
N ASN A 220 -1.97 -6.70 -12.47
CA ASN A 220 -1.82 -5.43 -13.18
C ASN A 220 -2.99 -4.51 -12.82
N PRO A 221 -3.00 -3.22 -13.25
CA PRO A 221 -4.06 -2.31 -12.86
C PRO A 221 -5.46 -2.80 -13.26
N HIS A 222 -5.58 -3.50 -14.41
CA HIS A 222 -6.87 -4.01 -14.89
C HIS A 222 -7.34 -5.21 -14.08
N THR A 223 -6.52 -6.26 -13.97
CA THR A 223 -6.84 -7.46 -13.20
C THR A 223 -7.14 -7.14 -11.73
N LEU A 224 -6.38 -6.22 -11.12
CA LEU A 224 -6.61 -5.80 -9.74
C LEU A 224 -7.93 -5.03 -9.59
N PHE A 225 -8.25 -4.12 -10.51
CA PHE A 225 -9.53 -3.40 -10.48
C PHE A 225 -10.73 -4.33 -10.75
N ILE A 226 -10.62 -5.23 -11.73
CA ILE A 226 -11.67 -6.22 -12.03
C ILE A 226 -11.89 -7.14 -10.82
N PHE A 227 -10.81 -7.60 -10.19
CA PHE A 227 -10.91 -8.40 -8.97
C PHE A 227 -11.55 -7.62 -7.81
N PHE A 228 -11.21 -6.34 -7.65
CA PHE A 228 -11.86 -5.45 -6.68
C PHE A 228 -13.39 -5.38 -6.92
N ILE A 229 -13.82 -5.12 -8.16
CA ILE A 229 -15.25 -5.06 -8.52
C ILE A 229 -15.96 -6.38 -8.23
N HIS A 230 -15.33 -7.50 -8.59
CA HIS A 230 -15.84 -8.83 -8.29
C HIS A 230 -16.02 -9.06 -6.77
N ARG A 231 -14.99 -8.72 -5.97
CA ARG A 231 -15.01 -8.90 -4.51
C ARG A 231 -16.08 -8.04 -3.84
N CYS A 232 -16.43 -6.91 -4.43
CA CYS A 232 -17.52 -6.06 -3.98
C CYS A 232 -18.90 -6.46 -4.56
N GLY A 233 -19.02 -7.67 -5.13
CA GLY A 233 -20.29 -8.24 -5.58
C GLY A 233 -20.77 -7.72 -6.92
N ASN A 234 -19.89 -7.15 -7.75
CA ASN A 234 -20.23 -6.61 -9.08
C ASN A 234 -21.34 -5.54 -9.04
N SER A 235 -21.39 -4.72 -7.97
CA SER A 235 -22.34 -3.61 -7.85
C SER A 235 -21.66 -2.26 -8.05
N HIS A 236 -22.42 -1.31 -8.59
CA HIS A 236 -22.06 0.10 -8.62
C HIS A 236 -22.13 0.79 -7.25
N ASP A 237 -22.87 0.23 -6.28
CA ASP A 237 -23.10 0.88 -4.98
C ASP A 237 -21.78 1.18 -4.26
N ILE A 238 -20.85 0.22 -4.26
CA ILE A 238 -19.53 0.39 -3.64
C ILE A 238 -18.71 1.51 -4.31
N LEU A 239 -18.82 1.65 -5.63
CA LEU A 239 -18.10 2.70 -6.35
C LEU A 239 -18.68 4.06 -5.99
N VAL A 240 -20.01 4.15 -5.88
CA VAL A 240 -20.70 5.37 -5.46
C VAL A 240 -20.30 5.75 -4.04
N ASP A 241 -20.30 4.80 -3.11
CA ASP A 241 -19.92 5.02 -1.71
C ASP A 241 -18.48 5.55 -1.60
N LEU A 242 -17.53 4.87 -2.25
CA LEU A 242 -16.12 5.29 -2.27
C LEU A 242 -15.90 6.63 -2.99
N LEU A 243 -16.73 6.96 -3.98
CA LEU A 243 -16.69 8.25 -4.66
C LEU A 243 -17.28 9.37 -3.79
N LEU A 244 -18.23 9.07 -2.90
CA LEU A 244 -18.79 10.05 -1.97
C LEU A 244 -17.82 10.36 -0.81
N GLU A 245 -16.98 9.40 -0.44
CA GLU A 245 -15.95 9.58 0.58
C GLU A 245 -14.86 10.55 0.14
N ASN A 246 -14.76 11.70 0.81
CA ASN A 246 -13.75 12.72 0.49
C ASN A 246 -12.33 12.33 0.92
N ASP A 247 -12.19 11.44 1.92
CA ASP A 247 -10.92 11.22 2.60
C ASP A 247 -10.13 10.01 2.06
N SER A 248 -10.78 9.09 1.34
CA SER A 248 -10.15 7.83 0.87
C SER A 248 -9.20 8.01 -0.31
N GLY A 249 -9.22 9.16 -0.99
CA GLY A 249 -8.46 9.41 -2.21
C GLY A 249 -8.96 8.63 -3.44
N PHE A 250 -10.05 7.88 -3.31
CA PHE A 250 -10.55 6.97 -4.35
C PHE A 250 -10.95 7.71 -5.61
N LEU A 251 -11.57 8.89 -5.51
CA LEU A 251 -11.90 9.74 -6.67
C LEU A 251 -10.67 10.01 -7.56
N SER A 252 -9.53 10.35 -6.93
CA SER A 252 -8.30 10.65 -7.66
C SER A 252 -7.78 9.40 -8.37
N TYR A 253 -7.71 8.27 -7.66
CA TYR A 253 -7.34 6.98 -8.24
C TYR A 253 -8.26 6.62 -9.41
N PHE A 254 -9.57 6.62 -9.20
CA PHE A 254 -10.55 6.16 -10.18
C PHE A 254 -10.52 7.03 -11.44
N TYR A 255 -10.39 8.35 -11.30
CA TYR A 255 -10.21 9.23 -12.43
C TYR A 255 -8.95 8.89 -13.25
N HIS A 256 -7.80 8.70 -12.59
CA HIS A 256 -6.55 8.33 -13.27
C HIS A 256 -6.65 6.94 -13.90
N TYR A 257 -7.34 6.01 -13.27
CA TYR A 257 -7.56 4.67 -13.77
C TYR A 257 -8.44 4.66 -15.02
N VAL A 258 -9.54 5.41 -15.04
CA VAL A 258 -10.37 5.59 -16.24
C VAL A 258 -9.55 6.18 -17.38
N VAL A 259 -8.72 7.20 -17.11
CA VAL A 259 -7.81 7.75 -18.13
C VAL A 259 -6.80 6.71 -18.62
N TYR A 260 -6.32 5.84 -17.74
CA TYR A 260 -5.41 4.75 -18.07
C TYR A 260 -6.06 3.71 -18.99
N ILE A 261 -7.28 3.24 -18.67
CA ILE A 261 -8.04 2.33 -19.54
C ILE A 261 -8.24 2.92 -20.94
N GLN A 262 -8.57 4.21 -21.03
CA GLN A 262 -8.83 4.86 -22.33
C GLN A 262 -7.61 4.89 -23.27
N LYS A 263 -6.39 4.69 -22.75
CA LYS A 263 -5.16 4.62 -23.57
C LYS A 263 -5.03 3.26 -24.26
N ASP A 264 -5.48 2.18 -23.64
CA ASP A 264 -5.45 0.84 -24.18
C ASP A 264 -6.68 0.04 -23.72
N ILE A 265 -7.80 0.27 -24.42
CA ILE A 265 -9.05 -0.41 -24.12
C ILE A 265 -8.97 -1.92 -24.40
N THR A 266 -8.11 -2.33 -25.33
CA THR A 266 -7.97 -3.73 -25.73
C THR A 266 -7.36 -4.53 -24.59
N ALA A 267 -6.32 -4.02 -23.94
CA ALA A 267 -5.74 -4.64 -22.75
C ALA A 267 -6.77 -4.77 -21.61
N PHE A 268 -7.61 -3.76 -21.41
CA PHE A 268 -8.70 -3.83 -20.44
C PHE A 268 -9.72 -4.93 -20.77
N LYS A 269 -10.17 -5.01 -22.04
CA LYS A 269 -11.10 -6.05 -22.49
C LYS A 269 -10.54 -7.47 -22.30
N LEU A 270 -9.23 -7.64 -22.53
CA LEU A 270 -8.55 -8.93 -22.33
C LEU A 270 -8.42 -9.32 -20.85
N ALA A 271 -8.48 -8.36 -19.93
CA ALA A 271 -8.43 -8.61 -18.49
C ALA A 271 -9.80 -8.95 -17.87
N LEU A 272 -10.89 -8.85 -18.64
CA LEU A 272 -12.23 -9.23 -18.19
C LEU A 272 -12.31 -10.75 -17.97
N THR A 273 -13.14 -11.16 -17.02
CA THR A 273 -13.36 -12.57 -16.68
C THR A 273 -14.81 -12.96 -16.96
N ASP A 274 -15.10 -14.26 -16.97
CA ASP A 274 -16.48 -14.75 -17.10
C ASP A 274 -17.39 -14.24 -15.97
N GLU A 275 -16.83 -14.00 -14.78
CA GLU A 275 -17.55 -13.51 -13.61
C GLU A 275 -17.73 -11.98 -13.60
N THR A 276 -16.86 -11.24 -14.30
CA THR A 276 -16.91 -9.78 -14.43
C THR A 276 -16.73 -9.43 -15.89
N ASP A 277 -17.78 -9.72 -16.65
CA ASP A 277 -17.77 -9.57 -18.10
C ASP A 277 -17.98 -8.10 -18.53
N ILE A 278 -17.94 -7.87 -19.84
CA ILE A 278 -18.10 -6.54 -20.40
C ILE A 278 -19.47 -5.92 -20.08
N ASN A 279 -20.53 -6.74 -20.05
CA ASN A 279 -21.90 -6.26 -19.78
C ASN A 279 -22.04 -5.82 -18.31
N THR A 280 -21.40 -6.55 -17.40
CA THR A 280 -21.33 -6.23 -15.98
C THR A 280 -20.64 -4.89 -15.78
N ILE A 281 -19.45 -4.71 -16.37
CA ILE A 281 -18.72 -3.43 -16.31
C ILE A 281 -19.54 -2.30 -16.91
N GLN A 282 -20.14 -2.48 -18.09
CA GLN A 282 -20.99 -1.47 -18.71
C GLN A 282 -22.18 -1.07 -17.82
N THR A 283 -22.82 -2.05 -17.17
CA THR A 283 -23.93 -1.80 -16.25
C THR A 283 -23.48 -0.99 -15.04
N ILE A 284 -22.33 -1.36 -14.46
CA ILE A 284 -21.74 -0.65 -13.32
C ILE A 284 -21.40 0.79 -13.69
N LEU A 285 -20.72 1.01 -14.83
CA LEU A 285 -20.36 2.34 -15.29
C LEU A 285 -21.60 3.19 -15.57
N ALA A 286 -22.60 2.64 -16.27
CA ALA A 286 -23.82 3.38 -16.62
C ALA A 286 -24.60 3.80 -15.38
N ASN A 287 -24.73 2.92 -14.38
CA ASN A 287 -25.41 3.25 -13.14
C ASN A 287 -24.60 4.23 -12.28
N THR A 288 -23.28 4.07 -12.20
CA THR A 288 -22.39 5.04 -11.51
C THR A 288 -22.52 6.42 -12.15
N THR A 289 -22.50 6.51 -13.47
CA THR A 289 -22.68 7.76 -14.23
C THR A 289 -24.03 8.41 -13.93
N ARG A 290 -25.13 7.64 -13.93
CA ARG A 290 -26.47 8.15 -13.59
C ARG A 290 -26.52 8.76 -12.18
N VAL A 291 -25.88 8.11 -11.20
CA VAL A 291 -25.81 8.63 -9.83
C VAL A 291 -24.99 9.93 -9.78
N LEU A 292 -23.85 9.97 -10.47
CA LEU A 292 -23.03 11.19 -10.59
C LEU A 292 -23.77 12.36 -11.25
N GLU A 293 -24.64 12.08 -12.22
CA GLU A 293 -25.50 13.06 -12.90
C GLU A 293 -26.65 13.56 -12.01
N GLY A 294 -27.17 12.69 -11.12
CA GLY A 294 -28.23 13.02 -10.16
C GLY A 294 -27.83 14.10 -9.15
N GLY A 295 -26.52 14.35 -8.97
CA GLY A 295 -25.99 15.31 -8.00
C GLY A 295 -25.89 14.74 -6.58
N GLY A 296 -25.34 15.51 -5.65
CA GLY A 296 -25.15 15.08 -4.25
C GLY A 296 -23.70 14.79 -3.84
N PHE A 297 -22.77 14.82 -4.79
CA PHE A 297 -21.34 14.68 -4.51
C PHE A 297 -20.73 16.01 -4.02
N PRO A 298 -19.76 15.98 -3.10
CA PRO A 298 -19.12 17.16 -2.54
C PRO A 298 -18.15 17.88 -3.50
N TYR A 299 -18.07 17.45 -4.77
CA TYR A 299 -17.17 17.97 -5.80
C TYR A 299 -17.84 18.06 -7.17
N ASN A 300 -17.16 18.69 -8.13
CA ASN A 300 -17.63 18.79 -9.50
C ASN A 300 -17.45 17.46 -10.25
N THR A 301 -18.55 16.73 -10.45
CA THR A 301 -18.57 15.40 -11.11
C THR A 301 -18.40 15.45 -12.63
N LYS A 302 -18.59 16.61 -13.27
CA LYS A 302 -18.59 16.75 -14.74
C LYS A 302 -17.35 16.18 -15.45
N PRO A 303 -16.11 16.39 -14.96
CA PRO A 303 -14.93 15.82 -15.61
C PRO A 303 -14.92 14.30 -15.61
N LEU A 304 -15.37 13.68 -14.50
CA LEU A 304 -15.44 12.22 -14.38
C LEU A 304 -16.56 11.66 -15.27
N ILE A 305 -17.76 12.24 -15.24
CA ILE A 305 -18.89 11.85 -16.11
C ILE A 305 -18.46 11.84 -17.59
N LYS A 306 -17.80 12.92 -18.05
CA LYS A 306 -17.30 13.00 -19.44
C LYS A 306 -16.35 11.85 -19.79
N ARG A 307 -15.52 11.42 -18.83
CA ARG A 307 -14.58 10.31 -19.03
C ARG A 307 -15.30 8.97 -19.02
N LEU A 308 -16.27 8.76 -18.14
CA LEU A 308 -17.06 7.54 -18.09
C LEU A 308 -17.87 7.33 -19.37
N ASN A 309 -18.56 8.36 -19.87
CA ASN A 309 -19.31 8.28 -21.13
C ASN A 309 -18.42 7.87 -22.31
N ARG A 310 -17.22 8.46 -22.41
CA ARG A 310 -16.24 8.09 -23.44
C ARG A 310 -15.74 6.65 -23.26
N LEU A 311 -15.55 6.20 -22.02
CA LEU A 311 -15.14 4.82 -21.76
C LEU A 311 -16.23 3.83 -22.18
N GLU A 312 -17.50 4.13 -21.87
CA GLU A 312 -18.65 3.32 -22.30
C GLU A 312 -18.72 3.19 -23.82
N GLU A 313 -18.55 4.30 -24.56
CA GLU A 313 -18.47 4.28 -26.03
C GLU A 313 -17.33 3.38 -26.53
N GLN A 314 -16.15 3.43 -25.90
CA GLN A 314 -15.01 2.58 -26.27
C GLN A 314 -15.22 1.10 -25.93
N LEU A 315 -16.04 0.78 -24.92
CA LEU A 315 -16.35 -0.61 -24.61
C LEU A 315 -17.25 -1.26 -25.68
N LEU A 316 -18.09 -0.48 -26.35
CA LEU A 316 -19.00 -0.94 -27.43
C LEU A 316 -18.28 -1.27 -28.74
N HIS A 317 -17.07 -0.76 -28.95
CA HIS A 317 -16.27 -0.89 -30.18
C HIS A 317 -15.02 -1.73 -29.95
#